data_AF-A0AA87MPU5-F1
#
_entry.id   AF-A0AA87MPU5-F1
#
_cell.length_a   1.000
_cell.length_b   1.000
_cell.length_c   1.000
_cell.angle_alpha   90.00
_cell.angle_beta   90.00
_cell.angle_gamma   90.00
#
_symmetry.space_group_name_H-M   'P 1'
#
loop_
_entity.id
_entity.type
_entity.pdbx_description
1 polymer ?
#
loop_
_entity_poly.entity_id
_entity_poly.type
_entity_poly.pdbx_seq_one_letter_code
_entity_poly.pdbx_strand_id
1 'polypeptide(L)'
;MEVNQIEELNRILVSVSGQNRPYEIFVDNLHTAFFQFEDSFILPSTSVYEVDFSAAKEFLLQAQQLIPELIRGCHVLPIAKPKKKSNQLFLVKETPSSEENKKFVFVVSFILTYLGGAPTPMIVKQPLQGKTAAVRTQRIYFSARILPLESFEFKNGVLVDFVTRKYKETEFMVDVDTVSSFNKAQHTYSELFDDVDYSKQISMIHSILNIKKEIWKPGKIFEPIDVELHTISSRFLDGSQERIFNQFESFRHLIDLLLSQESMTIDSVKQEPLHDWLRSFETERGVTPSGNMLWKILKQK
;
A
#
# COMPACT_ATOMS: atom_id res chain seq x y z
N MET A 1 -8.28 -9.73 -15.73
CA MET A 1 -7.49 -10.96 -15.99
C MET A 1 -8.33 -12.20 -15.73
N GLU A 2 -8.14 -13.25 -16.54
CA GLU A 2 -8.84 -14.53 -16.39
C GLU A 2 -8.22 -15.44 -15.31
N VAL A 3 -8.98 -16.40 -14.79
CA VAL A 3 -8.55 -17.28 -13.68
C VAL A 3 -7.27 -18.05 -14.03
N ASN A 4 -7.17 -18.62 -15.23
CA ASN A 4 -5.98 -19.34 -15.70
C ASN A 4 -4.72 -18.46 -15.77
N GLN A 5 -4.88 -17.19 -16.15
CA GLN A 5 -3.79 -16.21 -16.17
C GLN A 5 -3.30 -15.90 -14.75
N ILE A 6 -4.22 -15.74 -13.80
CA ILE A 6 -3.90 -15.50 -12.39
C ILE A 6 -3.12 -16.68 -11.82
N GLU A 7 -3.54 -17.91 -12.10
CA GLU A 7 -2.82 -19.13 -11.66
C GLU A 7 -1.38 -19.15 -12.20
N GLU A 8 -1.18 -18.77 -13.45
CA GLU A 8 0.16 -18.71 -14.05
C GLU A 8 1.04 -17.67 -13.35
N LEU A 9 0.52 -16.47 -13.08
CA LEU A 9 1.25 -15.45 -12.33
C LEU A 9 1.55 -15.92 -10.88
N ASN A 10 0.60 -16.59 -10.23
CA ASN A 10 0.78 -17.13 -8.89
C ASN A 10 1.88 -18.22 -8.85
N ARG A 11 2.02 -19.04 -9.90
CA ARG A 11 3.13 -20.01 -9.99
C ARG A 11 4.49 -19.32 -9.99
N ILE A 12 4.61 -18.16 -10.66
CA ILE A 12 5.84 -17.36 -10.61
C ILE A 12 6.10 -16.95 -9.16
N LEU A 13 5.12 -16.33 -8.50
CA LEU A 13 5.24 -15.79 -7.13
C LEU A 13 5.56 -16.86 -6.07
N VAL A 14 5.01 -18.06 -6.20
CA VAL A 14 5.29 -19.20 -5.31
C VAL A 14 6.75 -19.69 -5.47
N SER A 15 7.29 -19.64 -6.68
CA SER A 15 8.67 -20.09 -6.97
C SER A 15 9.75 -19.05 -6.63
N VAL A 16 9.36 -17.82 -6.27
CA VAL A 16 10.30 -16.73 -5.98
C VAL A 16 11.20 -17.08 -4.80
N SER A 17 12.50 -16.91 -4.99
CA SER A 17 13.53 -17.09 -3.96
C SER A 17 14.66 -16.06 -4.16
N GLY A 18 15.56 -15.95 -3.19
CA GLY A 18 16.70 -15.02 -3.26
C GLY A 18 16.56 -13.81 -2.34
N GLN A 19 17.42 -12.82 -2.55
CA GLN A 19 17.48 -11.57 -1.77
C GLN A 19 17.23 -10.38 -2.68
N ASN A 20 16.77 -9.28 -2.10
CA ASN A 20 16.60 -8.04 -2.84
C ASN A 20 17.94 -7.53 -3.37
N ARG A 21 17.92 -6.96 -4.59
CA ARG A 21 19.05 -6.14 -5.02
C ARG A 21 19.15 -4.89 -4.13
N PRO A 22 20.34 -4.32 -3.95
CA PRO A 22 20.48 -3.04 -3.27
C PRO A 22 19.60 -1.97 -3.93
N TYR A 23 18.86 -1.25 -3.10
CA TYR A 23 18.01 -0.14 -3.52
C TYR A 23 17.97 0.93 -2.43
N GLU A 24 17.57 2.12 -2.85
CA GLU A 24 17.18 3.19 -1.95
C GLU A 24 15.66 3.39 -2.03
N ILE A 25 15.04 3.88 -0.96
CA ILE A 25 13.60 4.19 -0.94
C ILE A 25 13.44 5.70 -1.00
N PHE A 26 12.53 6.14 -1.85
CA PHE A 26 12.16 7.54 -2.01
C PHE A 26 10.64 7.70 -1.97
N VAL A 27 10.19 8.91 -1.64
CA VAL A 27 8.81 9.36 -1.82
C VAL A 27 8.84 10.62 -2.68
N ASP A 28 7.98 10.69 -3.70
CA ASP A 28 7.89 11.86 -4.56
C ASP A 28 6.92 12.93 -4.04
N ASN A 29 6.79 14.02 -4.78
CA ASN A 29 5.85 15.12 -4.51
C ASN A 29 4.37 14.75 -4.65
N LEU A 30 4.06 13.56 -5.17
CA LEU A 30 2.71 12.98 -5.20
C LEU A 30 2.49 12.01 -4.04
N HIS A 31 3.38 12.00 -3.04
CA HIS A 31 3.32 11.11 -1.89
C HIS A 31 3.37 9.62 -2.27
N THR A 32 3.98 9.30 -3.42
CA THR A 32 4.11 7.94 -3.91
C THR A 32 5.52 7.42 -3.65
N ALA A 33 5.61 6.27 -2.97
CA ALA A 33 6.88 5.64 -2.67
C ALA A 33 7.44 4.88 -3.88
N PHE A 34 8.77 4.85 -4.02
CA PHE A 34 9.45 4.03 -5.02
C PHE A 34 10.80 3.51 -4.53
N PHE A 35 11.15 2.32 -5.00
CA PHE A 35 12.52 1.81 -4.95
C PHE A 35 13.31 2.40 -6.11
N GLN A 36 14.53 2.86 -5.84
CA GLN A 36 15.49 3.31 -6.84
C GLN A 36 16.69 2.36 -6.82
N PHE A 37 16.94 1.70 -7.95
CA PHE A 37 18.06 0.79 -8.15
C PHE A 37 19.22 1.50 -8.87
N GLU A 38 20.39 0.91 -8.81
CA GLU A 38 21.54 1.31 -9.63
C GLU A 38 21.33 0.89 -11.09
N ASP A 39 20.98 -0.37 -11.31
CA ASP A 39 20.71 -0.91 -12.64
C ASP A 39 19.31 -0.53 -13.14
N SER A 40 19.22 -0.25 -14.44
CA SER A 40 17.93 -0.07 -15.10
C SER A 40 17.30 -1.39 -15.53
N PHE A 41 15.97 -1.46 -15.49
CA PHE A 41 15.14 -2.54 -16.00
C PHE A 41 14.09 -1.99 -16.97
N ILE A 42 13.30 -2.85 -17.60
CA ILE A 42 12.25 -2.43 -18.54
C ILE A 42 10.90 -2.50 -17.84
N LEU A 43 10.28 -1.35 -17.58
CA LEU A 43 8.88 -1.30 -17.21
C LEU A 43 8.03 -1.62 -18.45
N PRO A 44 7.21 -2.68 -18.43
CA PRO A 44 6.49 -3.12 -19.61
C PRO A 44 5.38 -2.14 -20.01
N SER A 45 5.01 -2.17 -21.28
CA SER A 45 3.81 -1.48 -21.78
C SER A 45 2.56 -2.19 -21.26
N THR A 46 1.63 -1.45 -20.68
CA THR A 46 0.36 -1.97 -20.16
C THR A 46 -0.82 -1.13 -20.65
N SER A 47 -2.03 -1.69 -20.59
CA SER A 47 -3.26 -0.91 -20.79
C SER A 47 -3.36 0.25 -19.79
N VAL A 48 -3.93 1.37 -20.25
CA VAL A 48 -4.21 2.52 -19.39
C VAL A 48 -5.43 2.31 -18.48
N TYR A 49 -6.24 1.30 -18.79
CA TYR A 49 -7.49 1.01 -18.10
C TYR A 49 -7.30 -0.03 -16.99
N GLU A 50 -6.49 -1.05 -17.24
CA GLU A 50 -6.18 -2.11 -16.28
C GLU A 50 -4.79 -2.72 -16.58
N VAL A 51 -4.23 -3.46 -15.63
CA VAL A 51 -2.99 -4.19 -15.90
C VAL A 51 -3.26 -5.41 -16.78
N ASP A 52 -2.60 -5.46 -17.94
CA ASP A 52 -2.68 -6.61 -18.85
C ASP A 52 -1.88 -7.80 -18.29
N PHE A 53 -2.34 -9.03 -18.55
CA PHE A 53 -1.63 -10.25 -18.14
C PHE A 53 -0.17 -10.29 -18.63
N SER A 54 0.08 -9.93 -19.90
CA SER A 54 1.44 -9.92 -20.46
C SER A 54 2.35 -8.94 -19.72
N ALA A 55 1.83 -7.75 -19.40
CA ALA A 55 2.59 -6.73 -18.67
C ALA A 55 2.85 -7.18 -17.22
N ALA A 56 1.85 -7.74 -16.54
CA ALA A 56 2.02 -8.31 -15.20
C ALA A 56 3.09 -9.42 -15.19
N LYS A 57 3.03 -10.33 -16.16
CA LYS A 57 4.02 -11.42 -16.28
C LYS A 57 5.44 -10.88 -16.51
N GLU A 58 5.62 -9.99 -17.48
CA GLU A 58 6.92 -9.37 -17.78
C GLU A 58 7.47 -8.58 -16.57
N PHE A 59 6.60 -7.87 -15.86
CA PHE A 59 6.98 -7.16 -14.64
C PHE A 59 7.38 -8.13 -13.52
N LEU A 60 6.57 -9.15 -13.22
CA LEU A 60 6.85 -10.11 -12.15
C LEU A 60 8.16 -10.89 -12.40
N LEU A 61 8.47 -11.21 -13.65
CA LEU A 61 9.74 -11.85 -14.02
C LEU A 61 10.97 -10.96 -13.77
N GLN A 62 10.81 -9.64 -13.79
CA GLN A 62 11.85 -8.68 -13.40
C GLN A 62 11.84 -8.43 -11.88
N ALA A 63 10.65 -8.30 -11.28
CA ALA A 63 10.48 -8.09 -9.85
C ALA A 63 11.06 -9.24 -9.02
N GLN A 64 10.96 -10.49 -9.48
CA GLN A 64 11.63 -11.63 -8.80
C GLN A 64 13.15 -11.50 -8.75
N GLN A 65 13.76 -10.74 -9.65
CA GLN A 65 15.22 -10.51 -9.67
C GLN A 65 15.63 -9.27 -8.89
N LEU A 66 14.71 -8.32 -8.68
CA LEU A 66 14.97 -7.02 -8.07
C LEU A 66 14.52 -6.97 -6.59
N ILE A 67 13.31 -7.45 -6.32
CA ILE A 67 12.62 -7.39 -5.01
C ILE A 67 11.96 -8.73 -4.62
N PRO A 68 12.66 -9.89 -4.72
CA PRO A 68 12.08 -11.19 -4.38
C PRO A 68 11.53 -11.27 -2.95
N GLU A 69 12.12 -10.57 -1.97
CA GLU A 69 11.64 -10.60 -0.57
C GLU A 69 10.27 -9.92 -0.40
N LEU A 70 9.90 -9.01 -1.31
CA LEU A 70 8.62 -8.29 -1.23
C LEU A 70 7.46 -9.09 -1.83
N ILE A 71 7.72 -9.84 -2.89
CA ILE A 71 6.66 -10.48 -3.70
C ILE A 71 6.49 -11.99 -3.42
N ARG A 72 7.42 -12.60 -2.70
CA ARG A 72 7.46 -14.05 -2.48
C ARG A 72 6.20 -14.61 -1.85
N GLY A 73 5.61 -15.61 -2.51
CA GLY A 73 4.44 -16.33 -2.04
C GLY A 73 3.21 -15.44 -1.87
N CYS A 74 3.16 -14.27 -2.53
CA CYS A 74 1.94 -13.51 -2.67
C CYS A 74 1.06 -14.11 -3.77
N HIS A 75 -0.21 -13.72 -3.79
CA HIS A 75 -1.20 -14.03 -4.81
C HIS A 75 -1.58 -12.76 -5.56
N VAL A 76 -1.70 -12.82 -6.88
CA VAL A 76 -2.22 -11.72 -7.69
C VAL A 76 -3.69 -11.51 -7.38
N LEU A 77 -4.06 -10.26 -7.10
CA LEU A 77 -5.44 -9.85 -6.98
C LEU A 77 -5.92 -9.32 -8.34
N PRO A 78 -6.91 -9.97 -8.99
CA PRO A 78 -7.35 -9.58 -10.33
C PRO A 78 -8.12 -8.26 -10.38
N ILE A 79 -8.78 -7.91 -9.28
CA ILE A 79 -9.55 -6.66 -9.16
C ILE A 79 -8.76 -5.71 -8.29
N ALA A 80 -8.48 -4.52 -8.81
CA ALA A 80 -7.79 -3.48 -8.06
C ALA A 80 -8.57 -3.11 -6.79
N LYS A 81 -7.84 -2.94 -5.68
CA LYS A 81 -8.44 -2.58 -4.39
C LYS A 81 -7.71 -1.39 -3.78
N PRO A 82 -8.27 -0.16 -3.84
CA PRO A 82 -9.56 0.23 -4.39
C PRO A 82 -9.63 0.19 -5.94
N LYS A 83 -10.85 0.06 -6.50
CA LYS A 83 -11.10 -0.08 -7.96
C LYS A 83 -10.49 1.04 -8.82
N LYS A 84 -10.41 2.26 -8.28
CA LYS A 84 -9.83 3.43 -8.97
C LYS A 84 -8.34 3.31 -9.29
N LYS A 85 -7.62 2.40 -8.63
CA LYS A 85 -6.19 2.14 -8.87
C LYS A 85 -5.99 1.01 -9.89
N SER A 86 -6.82 0.94 -10.93
CA SER A 86 -6.83 -0.13 -11.92
C SER A 86 -5.52 -0.26 -12.72
N ASN A 87 -4.73 0.81 -12.79
CA ASN A 87 -3.40 0.82 -13.38
C ASN A 87 -2.29 0.18 -12.51
N GLN A 88 -2.64 -0.42 -11.38
CA GLN A 88 -1.69 -1.04 -10.45
C GLN A 88 -1.85 -2.55 -10.42
N LEU A 89 -0.73 -3.26 -10.36
CA LEU A 89 -0.70 -4.69 -10.09
C LEU A 89 -0.75 -4.91 -8.58
N PHE A 90 -1.80 -5.57 -8.09
CA PHE A 90 -1.97 -5.88 -6.68
C PHE A 90 -1.56 -7.32 -6.39
N LEU A 91 -0.72 -7.49 -5.36
CA LEU A 91 -0.38 -8.78 -4.79
C LEU A 91 -0.81 -8.80 -3.32
N VAL A 92 -1.33 -9.92 -2.85
CA VAL A 92 -1.82 -10.09 -1.49
C VAL A 92 -1.29 -11.36 -0.85
N LYS A 93 -1.13 -11.34 0.46
CA LYS A 93 -0.71 -12.50 1.25
C LYS A 93 -1.26 -12.40 2.66
N GLU A 94 -1.72 -13.51 3.23
CA GLU A 94 -2.06 -13.52 4.66
C GLU A 94 -0.79 -13.29 5.48
N THR A 95 -0.86 -12.42 6.49
CA THR A 95 0.24 -12.28 7.44
C THR A 95 0.34 -13.55 8.29
N PRO A 96 1.54 -14.03 8.64
CA PRO A 96 1.66 -15.10 9.63
C PRO A 96 0.99 -14.65 10.94
N SER A 97 -0.02 -15.38 11.42
CA SER A 97 -0.68 -15.11 12.70
C SER A 97 -0.81 -16.39 13.49
N SER A 98 -0.52 -16.31 14.79
CA SER A 98 -0.75 -17.39 15.76
C SER A 98 -2.19 -17.43 16.27
N GLU A 99 -2.99 -16.37 16.05
CA GLU A 99 -4.37 -16.26 16.53
C GLU A 99 -5.36 -16.41 15.38
N GLU A 100 -6.18 -17.47 15.39
CA GLU A 100 -7.14 -17.78 14.31
C GLU A 100 -8.16 -16.67 14.05
N ASN A 101 -8.53 -15.89 15.08
CA ASN A 101 -9.62 -14.91 15.01
C ASN A 101 -9.18 -13.47 14.69
N LYS A 102 -7.88 -13.21 14.57
CA LYS A 102 -7.33 -11.88 14.27
C LYS A 102 -6.35 -11.98 13.12
N LYS A 103 -6.93 -12.06 11.93
CA LYS A 103 -6.19 -12.17 10.69
C LYS A 103 -5.91 -10.79 10.10
N PHE A 104 -4.81 -10.70 9.38
CA PHE A 104 -4.44 -9.53 8.60
C PHE A 104 -3.97 -9.99 7.22
N VAL A 105 -4.12 -9.09 6.25
CA VAL A 105 -3.66 -9.29 4.89
C VAL A 105 -2.60 -8.24 4.57
N PHE A 106 -1.45 -8.72 4.13
CA PHE A 106 -0.45 -7.92 3.48
C PHE A 106 -0.87 -7.66 2.04
N VAL A 107 -0.88 -6.40 1.64
CA VAL A 107 -1.18 -5.96 0.29
C VAL A 107 0.01 -5.15 -0.20
N VAL A 108 0.58 -5.55 -1.33
CA VAL A 108 1.55 -4.75 -2.06
C VAL A 108 1.02 -4.43 -3.45
N SER A 109 1.08 -3.17 -3.85
CA SER A 109 0.71 -2.75 -5.20
C SER A 109 1.88 -2.07 -5.91
N PHE A 110 1.94 -2.24 -7.23
CA PHE A 110 2.96 -1.65 -8.09
C PHE A 110 2.32 -0.83 -9.19
N ILE A 111 2.79 0.40 -9.39
CA ILE A 111 2.35 1.24 -10.50
C ILE A 111 3.14 0.84 -11.75
N LEU A 112 2.47 0.24 -12.73
CA LEU A 112 3.11 -0.21 -13.98
C LEU A 112 3.14 0.86 -15.07
N THR A 113 2.72 2.09 -14.73
CA THR A 113 2.77 3.25 -15.62
C THR A 113 3.91 4.17 -15.20
N TYR A 114 4.78 4.54 -16.13
CA TYR A 114 5.88 5.46 -15.83
C TYR A 114 5.36 6.86 -15.45
N LEU A 115 5.59 7.27 -14.20
CA LEU A 115 5.17 8.58 -13.69
C LEU A 115 6.17 9.67 -14.09
N GLY A 116 5.68 10.82 -14.53
CA GLY A 116 6.49 12.01 -14.81
C GLY A 116 7.01 12.18 -16.24
N GLY A 117 6.60 11.32 -17.17
CA GLY A 117 6.97 11.41 -18.59
C GLY A 117 8.39 10.92 -18.87
N ALA A 118 8.53 9.93 -19.76
CA ALA A 118 9.83 9.36 -20.09
C ALA A 118 10.52 10.18 -21.19
N PRO A 119 11.77 10.66 -20.98
CA PRO A 119 12.61 11.16 -22.06
C PRO A 119 12.72 10.13 -23.20
N THR A 120 12.79 10.58 -24.45
CA THR A 120 12.88 9.71 -25.64
C THR A 120 13.94 8.61 -25.51
N PRO A 121 15.15 8.84 -24.97
CA PRO A 121 16.15 7.77 -24.81
C PRO A 121 15.75 6.63 -23.86
N MET A 122 14.79 6.88 -22.96
CA MET A 122 14.27 5.87 -22.04
C MET A 122 13.14 5.04 -22.66
N ILE A 123 12.53 5.48 -23.76
CA ILE A 123 11.41 4.79 -24.40
C ILE A 123 11.94 3.59 -25.20
N VAL A 124 11.61 2.38 -24.77
CA VAL A 124 11.94 1.12 -25.46
C VAL A 124 10.88 0.79 -26.51
N LYS A 125 9.61 1.04 -26.19
CA LYS A 125 8.48 0.88 -27.11
C LYS A 125 7.56 2.08 -26.98
N GLN A 126 7.24 2.70 -28.12
CA GLN A 126 6.34 3.86 -28.18
C GLN A 126 4.96 3.52 -27.61
N PRO A 127 4.27 4.49 -26.98
CA PRO A 127 2.90 4.30 -26.54
C PRO A 127 1.99 4.08 -27.75
N LEU A 128 0.94 3.28 -27.57
CA LEU A 128 -0.10 3.05 -28.58
C LEU A 128 -1.45 3.49 -28.00
N GLN A 129 -2.48 3.63 -28.83
CA GLN A 129 -3.81 3.97 -28.33
C GLN A 129 -4.25 2.95 -27.26
N GLY A 130 -4.58 3.45 -26.07
CA GLY A 130 -4.97 2.64 -24.92
C GLY A 130 -3.84 1.90 -24.21
N LYS A 131 -2.56 2.06 -24.62
CA LYS A 131 -1.40 1.43 -23.98
C LYS A 131 -0.28 2.41 -23.68
N THR A 132 0.34 2.25 -22.51
CA THR A 132 1.50 3.03 -22.10
C THR A 132 2.75 2.65 -22.89
N ALA A 133 3.76 3.52 -22.88
CA ALA A 133 5.09 3.19 -23.41
C ALA A 133 5.76 2.12 -22.54
N ALA A 134 6.60 1.28 -23.16
CA ALA A 134 7.58 0.50 -22.39
C ALA A 134 8.81 1.37 -22.15
N VAL A 135 9.27 1.47 -20.90
CA VAL A 135 10.28 2.45 -20.50
C VAL A 135 11.41 1.76 -19.74
N ARG A 136 12.64 2.05 -20.13
CA ARG A 136 13.82 1.69 -19.34
C ARG A 136 13.91 2.62 -18.15
N THR A 137 13.84 2.08 -16.93
CA THR A 137 13.85 2.86 -15.69
C THR A 137 14.62 2.14 -14.60
N GLN A 138 15.03 2.89 -13.59
CA GLN A 138 15.63 2.37 -12.36
C GLN A 138 14.62 2.40 -11.19
N ARG A 139 13.34 2.70 -11.44
CA ARG A 139 12.34 2.96 -10.40
C ARG A 139 11.20 1.96 -10.40
N ILE A 140 10.90 1.37 -9.24
CA ILE A 140 9.67 0.62 -9.01
C ILE A 140 8.82 1.40 -8.01
N TYR A 141 7.73 1.99 -8.49
CA TYR A 141 6.74 2.63 -7.63
C TYR A 141 5.87 1.58 -6.95
N PHE A 142 5.71 1.70 -5.63
CA PHE A 142 5.02 0.70 -4.83
C PHE A 142 4.22 1.30 -3.68
N SER A 143 3.28 0.51 -3.16
CA SER A 143 2.64 0.71 -1.87
C SER A 143 2.61 -0.63 -1.16
N ALA A 144 3.15 -0.70 0.06
CA ALA A 144 3.11 -1.88 0.91
C ALA A 144 2.31 -1.55 2.18
N ARG A 145 1.31 -2.37 2.49
CA ARG A 145 0.39 -2.12 3.61
C ARG A 145 -0.16 -3.40 4.19
N ILE A 146 -0.60 -3.33 5.44
CA ILE A 146 -1.29 -4.41 6.14
C ILE A 146 -2.66 -3.91 6.56
N LEU A 147 -3.68 -4.72 6.28
CA LEU A 147 -5.08 -4.44 6.55
C LEU A 147 -5.67 -5.55 7.44
N PRO A 148 -6.57 -5.22 8.37
CA PRO A 148 -7.39 -6.18 9.10
C PRO A 148 -8.21 -7.03 8.13
N LEU A 149 -7.99 -8.35 8.15
CA LEU A 149 -8.67 -9.30 7.27
C LEU A 149 -9.90 -9.87 7.97
N GLU A 150 -11.04 -9.87 7.27
CA GLU A 150 -12.25 -10.59 7.68
C GLU A 150 -12.35 -11.93 6.96
N SER A 151 -12.24 -11.93 5.63
CA SER A 151 -12.27 -13.15 4.83
C SER A 151 -11.59 -12.98 3.47
N PHE A 152 -11.20 -14.09 2.87
CA PHE A 152 -10.77 -14.16 1.47
C PHE A 152 -11.90 -14.70 0.59
N GLU A 153 -12.01 -14.16 -0.61
CA GLU A 153 -12.97 -14.61 -1.62
C GLU A 153 -12.26 -15.41 -2.70
N PHE A 154 -12.70 -16.65 -2.91
CA PHE A 154 -12.11 -17.57 -3.88
C PHE A 154 -13.11 -17.91 -4.99
N LYS A 155 -12.61 -17.97 -6.22
CA LYS A 155 -13.33 -18.50 -7.38
C LYS A 155 -12.53 -19.66 -7.95
N ASN A 156 -13.10 -20.85 -7.99
CA ASN A 156 -12.43 -22.08 -8.45
C ASN A 156 -11.07 -22.33 -7.75
N GLY A 157 -10.98 -22.04 -6.44
CA GLY A 157 -9.75 -22.19 -5.65
C GLY A 157 -8.71 -21.08 -5.84
N VAL A 158 -8.98 -20.09 -6.70
CA VAL A 158 -8.10 -18.93 -6.92
C VAL A 158 -8.61 -17.73 -6.14
N LEU A 159 -7.72 -17.06 -5.42
CA LEU A 159 -8.04 -15.83 -4.69
C LEU A 159 -8.41 -14.71 -5.67
N VAL A 160 -9.61 -14.15 -5.54
CA VAL A 160 -10.13 -13.10 -6.43
C VAL A 160 -10.42 -11.79 -5.72
N ASP A 161 -10.76 -11.82 -4.43
CA ASP A 161 -10.93 -10.64 -3.59
C ASP A 161 -10.67 -10.96 -2.09
N PHE A 162 -10.69 -9.94 -1.23
CA PHE A 162 -10.64 -10.08 0.23
C PHE A 162 -11.54 -9.04 0.91
N VAL A 163 -12.19 -9.38 2.02
CA VAL A 163 -13.00 -8.45 2.82
C VAL A 163 -12.20 -8.01 4.04
N THR A 164 -12.20 -6.71 4.31
CA THR A 164 -11.54 -6.13 5.48
C THR A 164 -12.48 -6.04 6.67
N ARG A 165 -11.96 -6.24 7.89
CA ARG A 165 -12.71 -5.92 9.11
C ARG A 165 -12.92 -4.40 9.16
N LYS A 166 -14.15 -3.95 9.00
CA LYS A 166 -14.51 -2.54 9.05
C LYS A 166 -14.60 -2.04 10.50
N TYR A 167 -14.57 -0.72 10.69
CA TYR A 167 -15.04 -0.13 11.94
C TYR A 167 -16.44 -0.64 12.26
N LYS A 168 -16.69 -1.08 13.50
CA LYS A 168 -18.06 -1.12 14.02
C LYS A 168 -18.54 0.33 14.12
N GLU A 169 -19.83 0.58 13.90
CA GLU A 169 -20.47 1.91 13.97
C GLU A 169 -20.44 2.50 15.40
N THR A 170 -19.26 2.66 15.98
CA THR A 170 -19.00 3.25 17.29
C THR A 170 -18.07 4.44 17.09
N GLU A 171 -18.62 5.63 17.37
CA GLU A 171 -18.02 6.97 17.51
C GLU A 171 -17.20 7.55 16.33
N PHE A 172 -16.50 6.76 15.51
CA PHE A 172 -15.72 7.27 14.36
C PHE A 172 -16.58 7.71 13.16
N MET A 173 -17.88 7.37 13.15
CA MET A 173 -18.85 7.78 12.13
C MET A 173 -19.95 8.72 12.67
N VAL A 174 -20.07 8.90 14.00
CA VAL A 174 -21.27 9.48 14.62
C VAL A 174 -21.24 11.02 14.71
N ASP A 175 -20.07 11.66 14.68
CA ASP A 175 -19.96 13.13 14.82
C ASP A 175 -20.10 13.94 13.51
N VAL A 176 -20.75 13.37 12.49
CA VAL A 176 -21.28 14.19 11.38
C VAL A 176 -22.75 14.59 11.65
N ASP A 177 -23.47 13.86 12.52
CA ASP A 177 -24.91 14.08 12.77
C ASP A 177 -25.21 14.86 14.06
N THR A 178 -24.21 15.24 14.86
CA THR A 178 -24.43 15.93 16.15
C THR A 178 -24.37 17.46 16.09
N VAL A 179 -24.16 18.05 14.90
CA VAL A 179 -24.38 19.50 14.73
C VAL A 179 -25.88 19.72 14.53
N SER A 180 -26.57 19.99 15.64
CA SER A 180 -27.93 20.53 15.68
C SER A 180 -28.03 21.78 14.81
N SER A 181 -28.31 21.58 13.52
CA SER A 181 -28.48 22.64 12.55
C SER A 181 -29.72 22.30 11.75
N PHE A 182 -30.64 23.25 11.73
CA PHE A 182 -32.01 23.17 11.19
C PHE A 182 -32.08 23.00 9.66
N ASN A 183 -31.09 22.36 9.05
CA ASN A 183 -31.08 22.01 7.64
C ASN A 183 -30.81 20.50 7.54
N LYS A 184 -31.88 19.70 7.55
CA LYS A 184 -31.83 18.31 7.07
C LYS A 184 -31.56 18.33 5.56
N ALA A 185 -30.33 18.63 5.18
CA ALA A 185 -29.75 18.01 4.00
C ALA A 185 -29.50 16.56 4.43
N GLN A 186 -30.43 15.67 4.08
CA GLN A 186 -30.09 14.26 3.98
C GLN A 186 -28.89 14.21 3.04
N HIS A 187 -27.69 14.08 3.60
CA HIS A 187 -26.54 13.61 2.86
C HIS A 187 -26.83 12.14 2.60
N THR A 188 -27.65 11.89 1.58
CA THR A 188 -27.70 10.61 0.89
C THR A 188 -26.25 10.27 0.58
N TYR A 189 -25.73 9.26 1.27
CA TYR A 189 -24.48 8.60 0.92
C TYR A 189 -24.58 8.23 -0.55
N SER A 190 -24.01 9.09 -1.38
CA SER A 190 -23.87 8.81 -2.79
C SER A 190 -22.63 7.95 -2.88
N GLU A 191 -22.83 6.63 -2.89
CA GLU A 191 -21.84 5.62 -3.31
C GLU A 191 -21.25 5.89 -4.72
N LEU A 192 -21.65 7.01 -5.35
CA LEU A 192 -21.21 7.49 -6.65
C LEU A 192 -19.96 8.40 -6.60
N PHE A 193 -19.44 8.77 -5.41
CA PHE A 193 -18.21 9.57 -5.28
C PHE A 193 -17.21 8.93 -4.30
N ASP A 194 -16.32 8.11 -4.84
CA ASP A 194 -15.27 7.29 -4.18
C ASP A 194 -14.10 8.08 -3.53
N ASP A 195 -14.28 9.37 -3.24
CA ASP A 195 -13.31 10.21 -2.54
C ASP A 195 -13.83 10.57 -1.14
N VAL A 196 -13.86 9.55 -0.28
CA VAL A 196 -14.09 9.75 1.14
C VAL A 196 -12.85 10.40 1.74
N ASP A 197 -13.01 11.62 2.23
CA ASP A 197 -11.96 12.32 2.98
C ASP A 197 -11.86 11.75 4.40
N TYR A 198 -10.79 10.99 4.65
CA TYR A 198 -10.49 10.41 5.95
C TYR A 198 -9.60 11.27 6.84
N SER A 199 -9.32 12.53 6.46
CA SER A 199 -8.39 13.40 7.19
C SER A 199 -8.75 13.58 8.67
N LYS A 200 -10.05 13.61 9.00
CA LYS A 200 -10.53 13.69 10.38
C LYS A 200 -10.22 12.41 11.16
N GLN A 201 -10.51 11.25 10.58
CA GLN A 201 -10.25 9.94 11.18
C GLN A 201 -8.75 9.72 11.39
N ILE A 202 -7.91 10.06 10.39
CA ILE A 202 -6.45 10.00 10.51
C ILE A 202 -5.97 10.89 11.66
N SER A 203 -6.46 12.13 11.74
CA SER A 203 -6.10 13.07 12.81
C SER A 203 -6.50 12.54 14.20
N MET A 204 -7.67 11.90 14.31
CA MET A 204 -8.13 11.27 15.55
C MET A 204 -7.26 10.07 15.92
N ILE A 205 -6.91 9.21 14.96
CA ILE A 205 -5.98 8.09 15.18
C ILE A 205 -4.63 8.60 15.66
N HIS A 206 -4.09 9.65 15.04
CA HIS A 206 -2.84 10.28 15.48
C HIS A 206 -2.93 10.79 16.91
N SER A 207 -4.04 11.45 17.27
CA SER A 207 -4.26 11.90 18.65
C SER A 207 -4.29 10.73 19.64
N ILE A 208 -5.03 9.68 19.33
CA ILE A 208 -5.21 8.50 20.19
C ILE A 208 -3.88 7.76 20.36
N LEU A 209 -3.13 7.57 19.27
CA LEU A 209 -1.83 6.91 19.27
C LEU A 209 -0.68 7.86 19.66
N ASN A 210 -0.98 9.09 20.05
CA ASN A 210 -0.02 10.14 20.39
C ASN A 210 1.10 10.32 19.34
N ILE A 211 0.76 10.18 18.05
CA ILE A 211 1.68 10.38 16.93
C ILE A 211 1.84 11.89 16.73
N LYS A 212 2.98 12.41 17.19
CA LYS A 212 3.36 13.82 17.05
C LYS A 212 4.53 13.96 16.09
N LYS A 213 4.81 15.19 15.67
CA LYS A 213 5.90 15.50 14.73
C LYS A 213 7.29 15.04 15.22
N GLU A 214 7.49 15.01 16.53
CA GLU A 214 8.73 14.55 17.17
C GLU A 214 8.91 13.02 17.07
N ILE A 215 7.79 12.28 16.96
CA ILE A 215 7.76 10.82 16.79
C ILE A 215 7.80 10.47 15.30
N TRP A 216 6.98 11.15 14.48
CA TRP A 216 6.92 10.96 13.04
C TRP A 216 7.48 12.18 12.30
N LYS A 217 8.81 12.18 12.14
CA LYS A 217 9.55 13.26 11.46
C LYS A 217 9.16 13.45 9.98
N PRO A 218 8.95 12.38 9.17
CA PRO A 218 8.56 12.56 7.77
C PRO A 218 7.23 13.29 7.59
N GLY A 219 6.35 13.28 8.61
CA GLY A 219 5.09 14.03 8.60
C GLY A 219 4.22 13.68 7.39
N LYS A 220 3.68 14.69 6.71
CA LYS A 220 2.79 14.52 5.56
C LYS A 220 3.46 13.95 4.31
N ILE A 221 4.78 13.75 4.29
CA ILE A 221 5.46 13.13 3.14
C ILE A 221 4.90 11.72 2.91
N PHE A 222 4.68 10.98 3.99
CA PHE A 222 4.14 9.63 3.97
C PHE A 222 3.29 9.41 5.22
N GLU A 223 2.10 8.85 5.06
CA GLU A 223 1.18 8.57 6.17
C GLU A 223 1.33 7.09 6.60
N PRO A 224 1.95 6.79 7.75
CA PRO A 224 2.23 5.42 8.18
C PRO A 224 0.99 4.67 8.67
N ILE A 225 -0.03 5.39 9.17
CA ILE A 225 -1.33 4.82 9.55
C ILE A 225 -2.41 5.63 8.84
N ASP A 226 -3.06 5.01 7.87
CA ASP A 226 -4.12 5.63 7.06
C ASP A 226 -5.46 4.90 7.23
N VAL A 227 -6.52 5.45 6.66
CA VAL A 227 -7.84 4.81 6.54
C VAL A 227 -8.15 4.56 5.08
N GLU A 228 -8.45 3.31 4.75
CA GLU A 228 -8.86 2.90 3.41
C GLU A 228 -9.76 1.68 3.49
N LEU A 229 -10.64 1.50 2.50
CA LEU A 229 -11.62 0.40 2.48
C LEU A 229 -12.46 0.34 3.78
N HIS A 230 -12.74 1.50 4.39
CA HIS A 230 -13.44 1.64 5.66
C HIS A 230 -12.77 0.91 6.84
N THR A 231 -11.44 0.77 6.80
CA THR A 231 -10.63 0.16 7.87
C THR A 231 -9.28 0.87 8.04
N ILE A 232 -8.55 0.49 9.08
CA ILE A 232 -7.19 0.99 9.35
C ILE A 232 -6.19 0.28 8.44
N SER A 233 -5.27 1.06 7.87
CA SER A 233 -4.19 0.60 7.02
C SER A 233 -2.84 1.00 7.62
N SER A 234 -2.06 0.01 8.04
CA SER A 234 -0.66 0.23 8.40
C SER A 234 0.20 0.17 7.15
N ARG A 235 0.92 1.25 6.82
CA ARG A 235 1.72 1.38 5.58
C ARG A 235 3.20 1.34 5.87
N PHE A 236 3.96 0.73 4.96
CA PHE A 236 5.38 0.43 5.16
C PHE A 236 6.25 0.93 4.01
N LEU A 237 7.43 1.44 4.38
CA LEU A 237 8.52 1.82 3.49
C LEU A 237 9.66 0.80 3.63
N ASP A 238 9.41 -0.44 3.21
CA ASP A 238 10.40 -1.52 3.23
C ASP A 238 10.12 -2.48 2.05
N GLY A 239 11.16 -3.15 1.56
CA GLY A 239 11.07 -4.11 0.46
C GLY A 239 11.12 -5.57 0.91
N SER A 240 11.03 -5.85 2.20
CA SER A 240 10.99 -7.23 2.72
C SER A 240 9.71 -7.51 3.48
N GLN A 241 8.97 -8.54 3.09
CA GLN A 241 7.84 -9.03 3.85
C GLN A 241 8.22 -9.38 5.30
N GLU A 242 9.34 -10.08 5.51
CA GLU A 242 9.77 -10.50 6.85
C GLU A 242 9.97 -9.29 7.80
N ARG A 243 10.74 -8.28 7.36
CA ARG A 243 10.92 -7.04 8.14
C ARG A 243 9.60 -6.30 8.38
N ILE A 244 8.72 -6.24 7.38
CA ILE A 244 7.40 -5.62 7.51
C ILE A 244 6.55 -6.37 8.56
N PHE A 245 6.48 -7.70 8.48
CA PHE A 245 5.67 -8.51 9.39
C PHE A 245 6.20 -8.45 10.82
N ASN A 246 7.52 -8.52 11.01
CA ASN A 246 8.14 -8.39 12.32
C ASN A 246 7.90 -7.00 12.93
N GLN A 247 7.97 -5.94 12.13
CA GLN A 247 7.64 -4.58 12.59
C GLN A 247 6.17 -4.48 12.97
N PHE A 248 5.27 -4.93 12.09
CA PHE A 248 3.83 -4.89 12.32
C PHE A 248 3.42 -5.64 13.58
N GLU A 249 3.95 -6.86 13.78
CA GLU A 249 3.61 -7.69 14.92
C GLU A 249 3.94 -6.99 16.26
N SER A 250 4.94 -6.12 16.29
CA SER A 250 5.31 -5.39 17.50
C SER A 250 4.28 -4.34 17.95
N PHE A 251 3.43 -3.87 17.04
CA PHE A 251 2.39 -2.86 17.34
C PHE A 251 0.97 -3.25 16.88
N ARG A 252 0.79 -4.45 16.32
CA ARG A 252 -0.47 -5.03 15.84
C ARG A 252 -1.62 -4.83 16.83
N HIS A 253 -1.35 -5.01 18.13
CA HIS A 253 -2.35 -4.92 19.18
C HIS A 253 -3.04 -3.55 19.23
N LEU A 254 -2.34 -2.47 18.85
CA LEU A 254 -2.92 -1.13 18.74
C LEU A 254 -3.96 -1.06 17.62
N ILE A 255 -3.69 -1.72 16.49
CA ILE A 255 -4.61 -1.76 15.35
C ILE A 255 -5.88 -2.55 15.70
N ASP A 256 -5.72 -3.71 16.35
CA ASP A 256 -6.86 -4.50 16.81
C ASP A 256 -7.72 -3.72 17.83
N LEU A 257 -7.09 -2.94 18.70
CA LEU A 257 -7.80 -2.19 19.72
C LEU A 257 -8.50 -0.94 19.18
N LEU A 258 -7.94 -0.28 18.16
CA LEU A 258 -8.62 0.79 17.44
C LEU A 258 -9.87 0.31 16.67
N LEU A 259 -9.96 -0.99 16.38
CA LEU A 259 -11.12 -1.62 15.73
C LEU A 259 -12.10 -2.24 16.73
N SER A 260 -11.73 -2.31 18.01
CA SER A 260 -12.59 -2.85 19.06
C SER A 260 -13.48 -1.76 19.67
N GLN A 261 -14.56 -2.19 20.35
CA GLN A 261 -15.43 -1.29 21.11
C GLN A 261 -14.77 -0.77 22.40
N GLU A 262 -13.56 -1.26 22.73
CA GLU A 262 -12.81 -0.95 23.95
C GLU A 262 -11.72 0.09 23.72
N SER A 263 -11.82 0.88 22.64
CA SER A 263 -10.88 1.94 22.26
C SER A 263 -10.54 2.91 23.41
N MET A 264 -11.43 3.05 24.40
CA MET A 264 -11.23 3.84 25.62
C MET A 264 -10.11 3.37 26.57
N THR A 265 -9.41 2.26 26.27
CA THR A 265 -8.30 1.75 27.10
C THR A 265 -6.90 1.98 26.53
N ILE A 266 -6.76 2.68 25.40
CA ILE A 266 -5.46 2.92 24.72
C ILE A 266 -4.43 3.57 25.64
N ASP A 267 -4.84 4.43 26.57
CA ASP A 267 -3.95 5.09 27.52
C ASP A 267 -3.19 4.11 28.43
N SER A 268 -3.69 2.88 28.58
CA SER A 268 -3.05 1.81 29.36
C SER A 268 -2.14 0.89 28.53
N VAL A 269 -2.14 1.05 27.20
CA VAL A 269 -1.47 0.14 26.27
C VAL A 269 -0.13 0.71 25.83
N LYS A 270 0.88 -0.15 25.75
CA LYS A 270 2.22 0.25 25.30
C LYS A 270 2.20 0.69 23.83
N GLN A 271 2.40 1.99 23.62
CA GLN A 271 2.55 2.61 22.30
C GLN A 271 4.02 2.64 21.83
N GLU A 272 4.97 2.41 22.74
CA GLU A 272 6.41 2.55 22.47
C GLU A 272 6.89 1.77 21.24
N PRO A 273 6.46 0.51 20.98
CA PRO A 273 6.90 -0.20 19.78
C PRO A 273 6.53 0.51 18.47
N LEU A 274 5.33 1.12 18.43
CA LEU A 274 4.92 1.94 17.29
C LEU A 274 5.77 3.21 17.21
N HIS A 275 5.99 3.89 18.34
CA HIS A 275 6.77 5.13 18.35
C HIS A 275 8.24 4.91 17.97
N ASP A 276 8.85 3.82 18.42
CA ASP A 276 10.21 3.43 18.05
C ASP A 276 10.31 3.14 16.55
N TRP A 277 9.33 2.41 16.01
CA TRP A 277 9.24 2.19 14.57
C TRP A 277 9.13 3.52 13.80
N LEU A 278 8.24 4.43 14.22
CA LEU A 278 8.05 5.73 13.58
C LEU A 278 9.31 6.61 13.65
N ARG A 279 9.98 6.66 14.81
CA ARG A 279 11.21 7.44 15.02
C ARG A 279 12.39 6.90 14.22
N SER A 280 12.36 5.63 13.82
CA SER A 280 13.41 5.04 12.98
C SER A 280 13.52 5.67 11.59
N PHE A 281 12.51 6.44 11.16
CA PHE A 281 12.51 7.08 9.85
C PHE A 281 13.00 8.53 9.90
N GLU A 282 13.93 8.83 9.00
CA GLU A 282 14.33 10.18 8.65
C GLU A 282 14.19 10.41 7.16
N THR A 283 14.24 11.68 6.75
CA THR A 283 14.12 12.06 5.34
C THR A 283 15.22 13.01 4.95
N GLU A 284 15.81 12.77 3.79
CA GLU A 284 16.70 13.71 3.12
C GLU A 284 15.98 14.28 1.89
N ARG A 285 15.84 15.60 1.82
CA ARG A 285 15.16 16.28 0.72
C ARG A 285 16.08 16.32 -0.50
N GLY A 286 15.55 15.93 -1.66
CA GLY A 286 16.25 16.01 -2.94
C GLY A 286 15.34 16.49 -4.07
N VAL A 287 15.88 16.51 -5.28
CA VAL A 287 15.17 16.93 -6.49
C VAL A 287 15.49 15.95 -7.62
N THR A 288 14.48 15.54 -8.37
CA THR A 288 14.64 14.76 -9.61
C THR A 288 15.37 15.58 -10.68
N PRO A 289 15.94 14.95 -11.73
CA PRO A 289 16.50 15.67 -12.87
C PRO A 289 15.51 16.62 -13.56
N SER A 290 14.20 16.33 -13.47
CA SER A 290 13.13 17.17 -14.02
C SER A 290 12.69 18.31 -13.08
N GLY A 291 13.35 18.51 -11.94
CA GLY A 291 13.01 19.58 -10.99
C GLY A 291 11.91 19.24 -9.98
N ASN A 292 11.32 18.04 -10.04
CA ASN A 292 10.30 17.61 -9.07
C ASN A 292 10.94 17.26 -7.73
N MET A 293 10.28 17.68 -6.66
CA MET A 293 10.66 17.36 -5.29
C MET A 293 10.58 15.85 -5.01
N LEU A 294 11.55 15.33 -4.26
CA LEU A 294 11.51 13.99 -3.67
C LEU A 294 12.16 13.98 -2.29
N TRP A 295 11.91 12.92 -1.53
CA TRP A 295 12.50 12.68 -0.23
C TRP A 295 13.08 11.27 -0.20
N LYS A 296 14.38 11.16 0.05
CA LYS A 296 15.03 9.88 0.35
C LYS A 296 14.64 9.47 1.76
N ILE A 297 14.18 8.24 1.91
CA ILE A 297 13.82 7.67 3.20
C ILE A 297 15.05 7.00 3.79
N LEU A 298 15.49 7.50 4.93
CA LEU A 298 16.59 6.94 5.72
C LEU A 298 16.00 6.17 6.89
N LYS A 299 16.49 4.96 7.11
CA LYS A 299 16.08 4.12 8.24
C LYS A 299 17.24 3.99 9.21
N GLN A 300 17.09 4.52 10.40
CA GLN A 300 18.05 4.36 11.50
C GLN A 300 17.99 2.92 12.00
N LYS A 301 19.15 2.37 12.34
CA LYS A 301 19.28 1.03 12.92
C LYS A 301 19.04 1.07 14.41
#